data_AF-A0A0D2BRY7-F1
#
_entry.id   AF-A0A0D2BRY7-F1
#
_cell.length_a   1.000
_cell.length_b   1.000
_cell.length_c   1.000
_cell.angle_alpha   90.00
_cell.angle_beta   90.00
_cell.angle_gamma   90.00
#
_symmetry.space_group_name_H-M   'P 1'
#
loop_
_entity.id
_entity.type
_entity.pdbx_description
1 polymer ?
#
loop_
_entity_poly.entity_id
_entity_poly.type
_entity_poly.pdbx_seq_one_letter_code
_entity_poly.pdbx_strand_id
1 'polypeptide(L)'
;MGIEIKPITTEDILSVVECIQVAFADDPYHLWAFDTRPGKFNKERNFASLKAKCDWGMRNALFYVAKDTEDDDGKVLGVSMWMKPRDVNDKQTWSEWIDDYVLWFKQGWNLLRFRGRGGLNTKRYWIWKREQAQAQSAVWTDPNGYYFCNIVTVRPGIQGKGIGRSLFEVVTKQADEEGRMCYLESSKETPNIAIYEKMGFKMARKMVCDDDGVKCDLFCMVREPQQQKP
;
A
#
# COMPACT_ATOMS: atom_id res chain seq x y z
N MET A 1 -9.63 24.19 5.55
CA MET A 1 -8.99 22.90 5.21
C MET A 1 -9.81 22.16 4.17
N GLY A 2 -9.69 22.60 2.92
CA GLY A 2 -10.10 21.79 1.77
C GLY A 2 -9.06 20.68 1.56
N ILE A 3 -9.50 19.48 1.17
CA ILE A 3 -8.61 18.37 0.86
C ILE A 3 -8.68 18.15 -0.65
N GLU A 4 -7.54 18.27 -1.31
CA GLU A 4 -7.39 17.91 -2.73
C GLU A 4 -6.65 16.58 -2.86
N ILE A 5 -7.16 15.71 -3.73
CA ILE A 5 -6.48 14.48 -4.12
C ILE A 5 -5.90 14.67 -5.51
N LYS A 6 -4.59 14.48 -5.66
CA LYS A 6 -3.90 14.61 -6.94
C LYS A 6 -2.85 13.52 -7.16
N PRO A 7 -2.46 13.24 -8.42
CA PRO A 7 -1.34 12.35 -8.70
C PRO A 7 -0.08 12.85 -7.98
N ILE A 8 0.72 11.92 -7.47
CA ILE A 8 2.00 12.22 -6.82
C ILE A 8 2.98 12.92 -7.79
N THR A 9 3.78 13.85 -7.30
CA THR A 9 4.95 14.40 -8.02
C THR A 9 6.26 14.04 -7.33
N THR A 10 7.40 14.35 -7.97
CA THR A 10 8.73 14.03 -7.41
C THR A 10 8.98 14.79 -6.11
N GLU A 11 8.45 16.01 -6.00
CA GLU A 11 8.54 16.90 -4.85
C GLU A 11 7.81 16.32 -3.63
N ASP A 12 6.74 15.55 -3.84
CA ASP A 12 5.95 14.95 -2.76
C ASP A 12 6.65 13.76 -2.10
N ILE A 13 7.62 13.11 -2.75
CA ILE A 13 8.17 11.82 -2.33
C ILE A 13 8.71 11.86 -0.90
N LEU A 14 9.42 12.91 -0.51
CA LEU A 14 9.96 13.03 0.85
C LEU A 14 8.83 13.03 1.88
N SER A 15 7.78 13.82 1.63
CA SER A 15 6.62 13.94 2.53
C SER A 15 5.77 12.66 2.55
N VAL A 16 5.65 11.98 1.41
CA VAL A 16 4.98 10.68 1.28
C VAL A 16 5.70 9.61 2.11
N VAL A 17 7.02 9.49 1.98
CA VAL A 17 7.79 8.50 2.74
C VAL A 17 7.68 8.79 4.24
N GLU A 18 7.77 10.05 4.65
CA GLU A 18 7.54 10.45 6.05
C GLU A 18 6.13 10.04 6.51
N CYS A 19 5.10 10.33 5.71
CA CYS A 19 3.71 9.98 6.01
C CYS A 19 3.54 8.46 6.22
N ILE A 20 4.09 7.64 5.31
CA ILE A 20 4.04 6.18 5.38
C ILE A 20 4.74 5.67 6.63
N GLN A 21 5.96 6.16 6.92
CA GLN A 21 6.73 5.73 8.09
C GLN A 21 6.03 6.07 9.41
N VAL A 22 5.49 7.29 9.53
CA VAL A 22 4.79 7.71 10.75
C VAL A 22 3.46 6.97 10.91
N ALA A 23 2.69 6.78 9.83
CA ALA A 23 1.41 6.09 9.91
C ALA A 23 1.54 4.58 10.20
N PHE A 24 2.62 3.93 9.71
CA PHE A 24 2.88 2.52 9.96
C PHE A 24 3.76 2.22 11.18
N ALA A 25 4.19 3.22 11.95
CA ALA A 25 5.04 3.02 13.12
C ALA A 25 4.44 2.02 14.12
N ASP A 26 3.13 2.12 14.35
CA ASP A 26 2.36 1.24 15.24
C ASP A 26 1.50 0.23 14.46
N ASP A 27 1.93 -0.16 13.27
CA ASP A 27 1.20 -1.13 12.46
C ASP A 27 1.53 -2.58 12.85
N PRO A 28 0.55 -3.47 13.08
CA PRO A 28 0.82 -4.85 13.48
C PRO A 28 1.70 -5.61 12.49
N TYR A 29 1.51 -5.39 11.19
CA TYR A 29 2.38 -5.99 10.18
C TYR A 29 3.78 -5.38 10.23
N HIS A 30 3.91 -4.07 10.42
CA HIS A 30 5.22 -3.43 10.58
C HIS A 30 5.98 -3.98 11.80
N LEU A 31 5.33 -4.03 12.97
CA LEU A 31 5.90 -4.54 14.21
C LEU A 31 6.25 -6.04 14.13
N TRP A 32 5.53 -6.81 13.31
CA TRP A 32 5.83 -8.20 13.06
C TRP A 32 6.98 -8.37 12.04
N ALA A 33 6.94 -7.67 10.91
CA ALA A 33 7.90 -7.85 9.82
C ALA A 33 9.30 -7.27 10.13
N PHE A 34 9.38 -6.24 10.98
CA PHE A 34 10.63 -5.55 11.31
C PHE A 34 11.02 -5.74 12.77
N ASP A 35 12.32 -5.85 13.02
CA ASP A 35 12.91 -5.80 14.36
C ASP A 35 12.92 -4.36 14.87
N THR A 36 11.88 -4.00 15.62
CA THR A 36 11.67 -2.65 16.16
C THR A 36 12.34 -2.41 17.51
N ARG A 37 13.16 -3.35 18.00
CA ARG A 37 13.95 -3.14 19.22
C ARG A 37 14.88 -1.93 19.04
N PRO A 38 15.16 -1.16 20.12
CA PRO A 38 16.03 0.02 20.04
C PRO A 38 17.35 -0.27 19.31
N GLY A 39 17.65 0.52 18.28
CA GLY A 39 18.85 0.40 17.47
C GLY A 39 18.87 -0.71 16.40
N LYS A 40 17.81 -1.54 16.30
CA LYS A 40 17.72 -2.60 15.27
C LYS A 40 17.01 -2.14 14.00
N PHE A 41 15.97 -1.33 14.13
CA PHE A 41 15.28 -0.73 12.99
C PHE A 41 16.03 0.49 12.48
N ASN A 42 16.43 0.46 11.21
CA ASN A 42 17.12 1.59 10.58
C ASN A 42 16.12 2.41 9.75
N LYS A 43 15.69 3.55 10.29
CA LYS A 43 14.73 4.46 9.66
C LYS A 43 15.23 5.01 8.33
N GLU A 44 16.51 5.35 8.19
CA GLU A 44 17.09 5.86 6.95
C GLU A 44 17.13 4.81 5.85
N ARG A 45 17.46 3.56 6.20
CA ARG A 45 17.41 2.44 5.26
C ARG A 45 15.98 2.19 4.80
N ASN A 46 15.03 2.18 5.73
CA ASN A 46 13.62 2.02 5.41
C ASN A 46 13.13 3.17 4.53
N PHE A 47 13.54 4.41 4.81
CA PHE A 47 13.27 5.59 3.99
C PHE A 47 13.79 5.40 2.56
N ALA A 48 15.04 4.99 2.39
CA ALA A 48 15.63 4.75 1.06
C ALA A 48 14.89 3.64 0.28
N SER A 49 14.38 2.63 1.00
CA SER A 49 13.59 1.55 0.39
C SER A 49 12.21 2.02 -0.04
N LEU A 50 11.53 2.79 0.81
CA LEU A 50 10.23 3.38 0.50
C LEU A 50 10.34 4.42 -0.63
N LYS A 51 11.40 5.23 -0.64
CA LYS A 51 11.69 6.15 -1.74
C LYS A 51 11.82 5.38 -3.06
N ALA A 52 12.60 4.30 -3.09
CA ALA A 52 12.73 3.49 -4.30
C ALA A 52 11.38 2.91 -4.77
N LYS A 53 10.53 2.47 -3.82
CA LYS A 53 9.18 2.00 -4.12
C LYS A 53 8.27 3.13 -4.63
N CYS A 54 8.40 4.34 -4.09
CA CYS A 54 7.65 5.51 -4.56
C CYS A 54 8.06 5.90 -5.98
N ASP A 55 9.37 6.01 -6.24
CA ASP A 55 9.92 6.27 -7.58
C ASP A 55 9.37 5.27 -8.61
N TRP A 56 9.31 3.98 -8.24
CA TRP A 56 8.72 2.92 -9.07
C TRP A 56 7.20 3.08 -9.24
N GLY A 57 6.49 3.40 -8.15
CA GLY A 57 5.04 3.55 -8.12
C GLY A 57 4.54 4.69 -9.01
N MET A 58 5.30 5.79 -9.14
CA MET A 58 4.96 6.90 -10.03
C MET A 58 4.78 6.49 -11.50
N ARG A 59 5.44 5.39 -11.91
CA ARG A 59 5.43 4.90 -13.29
C ARG A 59 4.54 3.68 -13.50
N ASN A 60 4.31 2.90 -12.44
CA ASN A 60 3.72 1.56 -12.53
C ASN A 60 2.41 1.40 -11.74
N ALA A 61 2.00 2.42 -10.97
CA ALA A 61 0.82 2.36 -10.11
C ALA A 61 -0.05 3.62 -10.28
N LEU A 62 -1.33 3.50 -9.90
CA LEU A 62 -2.19 4.65 -9.66
C LEU A 62 -1.85 5.21 -8.27
N PHE A 63 -1.13 6.33 -8.24
CA PHE A 63 -0.49 6.83 -7.03
C PHE A 63 -0.93 8.27 -6.74
N TYR A 64 -1.69 8.44 -5.68
CA TYR A 64 -2.33 9.71 -5.31
C TYR A 64 -1.92 10.17 -3.91
N VAL A 65 -1.82 11.48 -3.76
CA VAL A 65 -1.56 12.17 -2.50
C VAL A 65 -2.73 13.06 -2.14
N ALA A 66 -3.00 13.18 -0.85
CA ALA A 66 -3.93 14.16 -0.29
C ALA A 66 -3.14 15.36 0.25
N LYS A 67 -3.45 16.56 -0.22
CA LYS A 67 -2.88 17.82 0.27
C LYS A 67 -3.98 18.77 0.74
N ASP A 68 -3.60 19.70 1.62
CA ASP A 68 -4.47 20.81 2.00
C ASP A 68 -4.49 21.84 0.86
N THR A 69 -5.67 22.30 0.46
CA THR A 69 -5.81 23.34 -0.58
C THR A 69 -5.37 24.71 -0.11
N GLU A 70 -5.27 24.91 1.21
CA GLU A 70 -4.88 26.17 1.84
C GLU A 70 -3.37 26.23 2.14
N ASP A 71 -2.64 25.13 1.87
CA ASP A 71 -1.19 24.99 2.13
C ASP A 71 -0.51 24.37 0.89
N ASP A 72 -0.17 25.22 -0.09
CA ASP A 72 0.40 24.80 -1.38
C ASP A 72 1.74 24.06 -1.21
N ASP A 73 2.58 24.53 -0.29
CA ASP A 73 3.84 23.91 0.13
C ASP A 73 3.64 22.86 1.23
N GLY A 74 2.38 22.58 1.56
CA GLY A 74 1.98 21.78 2.69
C GLY A 74 2.41 20.33 2.58
N LYS A 75 2.60 19.73 3.76
CA LYS A 75 2.92 18.31 3.88
C LYS A 75 1.79 17.46 3.30
N VAL A 76 2.17 16.32 2.72
CA VAL A 76 1.22 15.28 2.34
C VAL A 76 0.49 14.79 3.60
N LEU A 77 -0.84 14.88 3.54
CA LEU A 77 -1.77 14.51 4.61
C LEU A 77 -2.09 13.02 4.57
N GLY A 78 -2.11 12.44 3.37
CA GLY A 78 -2.38 11.03 3.15
C GLY A 78 -1.95 10.60 1.76
N VAL A 79 -1.88 9.30 1.55
CA VAL A 79 -1.37 8.70 0.32
C VAL A 79 -2.09 7.40 0.03
N SER A 80 -2.33 7.12 -1.25
CA SER A 80 -2.80 5.82 -1.71
C SER A 80 -2.07 5.38 -2.98
N MET A 81 -1.63 4.12 -3.02
CA MET A 81 -0.96 3.50 -4.15
C MET A 81 -1.69 2.22 -4.54
N TRP A 82 -2.18 2.19 -5.76
CA TRP A 82 -2.99 1.10 -6.30
C TRP A 82 -2.32 0.46 -7.50
N MET A 83 -2.28 -0.86 -7.54
CA MET A 83 -1.93 -1.60 -8.74
C MET A 83 -3.15 -1.69 -9.64
N LYS A 84 -2.93 -1.49 -10.94
CA LYS A 84 -3.98 -1.66 -11.97
C LYS A 84 -4.34 -3.14 -12.10
N PRO A 85 -5.59 -3.46 -12.49
CA PRO A 85 -5.95 -4.81 -12.89
C PRO A 85 -5.04 -5.26 -14.03
N ARG A 86 -4.69 -6.54 -14.03
CA ARG A 86 -3.95 -7.20 -15.11
C ARG A 86 -4.70 -8.44 -15.51
N ASP A 87 -4.82 -8.66 -16.81
CA ASP A 87 -5.30 -9.93 -17.31
C ASP A 87 -4.29 -11.03 -16.96
N VAL A 88 -4.78 -12.23 -16.66
CA VAL A 88 -3.93 -13.40 -16.39
C VAL A 88 -2.97 -13.73 -17.54
N ASN A 89 -3.28 -13.30 -18.76
CA ASN A 89 -2.47 -13.48 -19.95
C ASN A 89 -1.53 -12.29 -20.24
N ASP A 90 -1.69 -11.16 -19.54
CA ASP A 90 -0.86 -9.99 -19.75
C ASP A 90 0.59 -10.30 -19.38
N LYS A 91 1.47 -10.09 -20.36
CA LYS A 91 2.90 -10.18 -20.13
C LYS A 91 3.42 -8.85 -19.65
N GLN A 92 4.40 -8.91 -18.76
CA GLN A 92 5.15 -7.73 -18.36
C GLN A 92 5.75 -7.03 -19.59
N THR A 93 5.54 -5.73 -19.67
CA THR A 93 6.13 -4.88 -20.70
C THR A 93 7.62 -4.66 -20.44
N TRP A 94 8.38 -4.31 -21.48
CA TRP A 94 9.80 -3.97 -21.33
C TRP A 94 10.03 -2.80 -20.37
N SER A 95 9.16 -1.78 -20.38
CA SER A 95 9.25 -0.66 -19.45
C SER A 95 9.07 -1.08 -18.00
N GLU A 96 8.08 -1.92 -17.72
CA GLU A 96 7.85 -2.46 -16.37
C GLU A 96 9.01 -3.36 -15.93
N TRP A 97 9.56 -4.15 -16.84
CA TRP A 97 10.72 -4.98 -16.56
C TRP A 97 11.97 -4.13 -16.22
N ILE A 98 12.23 -3.06 -16.98
CA ILE A 98 13.31 -2.11 -16.69
C ILE A 98 13.07 -1.44 -15.34
N ASP A 99 11.86 -0.96 -15.07
CA ASP A 99 11.52 -0.30 -13.81
C ASP A 99 11.70 -1.25 -12.61
N ASP A 100 11.29 -2.52 -12.75
CA ASP A 100 11.52 -3.58 -11.76
C ASP A 100 13.02 -3.86 -11.56
N TYR A 101 13.81 -3.88 -12.64
CA TYR A 101 15.25 -4.04 -12.56
C TYR A 101 15.93 -2.87 -11.85
N VAL A 102 15.51 -1.63 -12.14
CA VAL A 102 15.99 -0.42 -11.45
C VAL A 102 15.62 -0.46 -9.96
N LEU A 103 14.39 -0.89 -9.63
CA LEU A 103 13.97 -1.07 -8.24
C LEU A 103 14.84 -2.13 -7.55
N TRP A 104 15.05 -3.29 -8.17
CA TRP A 104 15.92 -4.35 -7.67
C TRP A 104 17.34 -3.83 -7.43
N PHE A 105 17.91 -3.08 -8.38
CA PHE A 105 19.25 -2.50 -8.26
C PHE A 105 19.33 -1.51 -7.10
N LYS A 106 18.37 -0.57 -6.97
CA LYS A 106 18.29 0.37 -5.84
C LYS A 106 18.21 -0.38 -4.50
N GLN A 107 17.42 -1.46 -4.45
CA GLN A 107 17.28 -2.29 -3.25
C GLN A 107 18.57 -3.07 -2.94
N GLY A 108 19.27 -3.58 -3.95
CA GLY A 108 20.59 -4.21 -3.83
C GLY A 108 21.66 -3.23 -3.35
N TRP A 109 21.67 -2.02 -3.91
CA TRP A 109 22.55 -0.94 -3.47
C TRP A 109 22.28 -0.55 -2.01
N ASN A 110 21.01 -0.50 -1.59
CA ASN A 110 20.64 -0.25 -0.20
C ASN A 110 21.17 -1.35 0.75
N LEU A 111 21.22 -2.61 0.33
CA LEU A 111 21.84 -3.68 1.14
C LEU A 111 23.32 -3.41 1.39
N LEU A 112 24.05 -2.98 0.36
CA LEU A 112 25.48 -2.66 0.45
C LEU A 112 25.70 -1.39 1.29
N ARG A 113 25.00 -0.30 0.94
CA ARG A 113 25.14 1.02 1.59
C ARG A 113 24.84 0.96 3.09
N PHE A 114 23.78 0.28 3.48
CA PHE A 114 23.35 0.19 4.89
C PHE A 114 23.83 -1.07 5.59
N ARG A 115 24.69 -1.88 4.94
CA ARG A 115 25.25 -3.13 5.47
C ARG A 115 24.19 -4.08 6.06
N GLY A 116 23.04 -4.18 5.39
CA GLY A 116 21.94 -5.03 5.84
C GLY A 116 20.55 -4.55 5.42
N ARG A 117 19.53 -5.16 6.02
CA ARG A 117 18.11 -4.94 5.67
C ARG A 117 17.38 -3.94 6.58
N GLY A 118 18.12 -3.25 7.46
CA GLY A 118 17.58 -2.22 8.35
C GLY A 118 16.44 -2.70 9.26
N GLY A 119 16.58 -3.92 9.79
CA GLY A 119 15.61 -4.51 10.71
C GLY A 119 14.59 -5.45 10.06
N LEU A 120 14.46 -5.50 8.73
CA LEU A 120 13.51 -6.44 8.09
C LEU A 120 13.91 -7.89 8.38
N ASN A 121 13.00 -8.65 8.99
CA ASN A 121 13.15 -10.08 9.19
C ASN A 121 12.83 -10.83 7.88
N THR A 122 13.84 -11.44 7.26
CA THR A 122 13.69 -12.11 5.97
C THR A 122 12.79 -13.34 6.04
N LYS A 123 12.81 -14.09 7.15
CA LYS A 123 11.93 -15.26 7.33
C LYS A 123 10.47 -14.82 7.28
N ARG A 124 10.12 -13.80 8.06
CA ARG A 124 8.78 -13.21 8.12
C ARG A 124 8.35 -12.58 6.78
N TYR A 125 9.27 -11.91 6.09
CA TYR A 125 9.01 -11.38 4.74
C TYR A 125 8.58 -12.48 3.77
N TRP A 126 9.28 -13.63 3.76
CA TRP A 126 8.95 -14.75 2.87
C TRP A 126 7.68 -15.49 3.30
N ILE A 127 7.41 -15.61 4.61
CA ILE A 127 6.13 -16.11 5.12
C ILE A 127 5.00 -15.23 4.58
N TRP A 128 5.07 -13.91 4.76
CA TRP A 128 4.06 -12.99 4.25
C TRP A 128 3.88 -13.10 2.73
N LYS A 129 4.97 -13.16 1.95
CA LYS A 129 4.89 -13.32 0.49
C LYS A 129 4.20 -14.62 0.08
N ARG A 130 4.48 -15.72 0.78
CA ARG A 130 3.81 -17.00 0.53
C ARG A 130 2.32 -16.92 0.83
N GLU A 131 1.96 -16.44 2.02
CA GLU A 131 0.56 -16.35 2.43
C GLU A 131 -0.22 -15.37 1.53
N GLN A 132 0.38 -14.24 1.16
CA GLN A 132 -0.19 -13.25 0.23
C GLN A 132 -0.49 -13.89 -1.13
N ALA A 133 0.46 -14.64 -1.69
CA ALA A 133 0.24 -15.32 -2.96
C ALA A 133 -0.89 -16.35 -2.89
N GLN A 134 -0.98 -17.11 -1.79
CA GLN A 134 -2.07 -18.07 -1.58
C GLN A 134 -3.44 -17.38 -1.41
N ALA A 135 -3.48 -16.27 -0.68
CA ALA A 135 -4.70 -15.49 -0.48
C ALA A 135 -5.18 -14.86 -1.79
N GLN A 136 -4.28 -14.20 -2.52
CA GLN A 136 -4.60 -13.59 -3.81
C GLN A 136 -5.02 -14.64 -4.83
N SER A 137 -4.33 -15.77 -4.94
CA SER A 137 -4.75 -16.87 -5.85
C SER A 137 -6.12 -17.45 -5.51
N ALA A 138 -6.56 -17.42 -4.24
CA ALA A 138 -7.86 -17.93 -3.84
C ALA A 138 -8.98 -16.89 -3.99
N VAL A 139 -8.66 -15.60 -3.85
CA VAL A 139 -9.64 -14.50 -3.87
C VAL A 139 -9.79 -13.90 -5.27
N TRP A 140 -8.71 -13.83 -6.05
CA TRP A 140 -8.71 -13.20 -7.36
C TRP A 140 -9.20 -14.18 -8.42
N THR A 141 -10.53 -14.24 -8.57
CA THR A 141 -11.20 -15.18 -9.48
C THR A 141 -11.54 -14.55 -10.83
N ASP A 142 -11.56 -13.22 -10.93
CA ASP A 142 -11.75 -12.53 -12.21
C ASP A 142 -10.47 -12.61 -13.06
N PRO A 143 -10.52 -13.23 -14.26
CA PRO A 143 -9.36 -13.35 -15.14
C PRO A 143 -8.80 -11.99 -15.60
N ASN A 144 -9.60 -10.93 -15.52
CA ASN A 144 -9.17 -9.59 -15.88
C ASN A 144 -8.50 -8.82 -14.73
N GLY A 145 -8.41 -9.42 -13.55
CA GLY A 145 -7.71 -8.86 -12.40
C GLY A 145 -8.50 -7.83 -11.59
N TYR A 146 -7.82 -7.27 -10.58
CA TYR A 146 -8.38 -6.41 -9.55
C TYR A 146 -7.57 -5.12 -9.43
N TYR A 147 -8.24 -4.01 -9.11
CA TYR A 147 -7.55 -2.85 -8.54
C TYR A 147 -7.07 -3.19 -7.14
N PHE A 148 -5.76 -3.29 -6.93
CA PHE A 148 -5.19 -3.68 -5.64
C PHE A 148 -4.60 -2.48 -4.89
N CYS A 149 -5.20 -2.11 -3.77
CA CYS A 149 -4.66 -1.09 -2.86
C CYS A 149 -3.42 -1.65 -2.15
N ASN A 150 -2.23 -1.28 -2.63
CA ASN A 150 -0.97 -1.76 -2.08
C ASN A 150 -0.53 -0.97 -0.84
N ILE A 151 -0.75 0.35 -0.83
CA ILE A 151 -0.43 1.22 0.29
C ILE A 151 -1.57 2.23 0.44
N VAL A 152 -2.08 2.41 1.64
CA VAL A 152 -2.91 3.57 2.00
C VAL A 152 -2.61 4.02 3.41
N THR A 153 -2.30 5.29 3.58
CA THR A 153 -2.03 5.88 4.90
C THR A 153 -2.55 7.29 5.01
N VAL A 154 -2.94 7.68 6.21
CA VAL A 154 -3.25 9.07 6.58
C VAL A 154 -2.37 9.42 7.77
N ARG A 155 -1.81 10.63 7.77
CA ARG A 155 -0.95 11.11 8.85
C ARG A 155 -1.72 11.05 10.19
N PRO A 156 -1.09 10.59 11.28
CA PRO A 156 -1.71 10.61 12.60
C PRO A 156 -2.13 12.03 13.02
N GLY A 157 -3.19 12.13 13.81
CA GLY A 157 -3.72 13.41 14.33
C GLY A 157 -4.69 14.14 13.39
N ILE A 158 -4.78 13.75 12.12
CA ILE A 158 -5.74 14.31 11.15
C ILE A 158 -6.71 13.27 10.58
N GLN A 159 -6.77 12.10 11.21
CA GLN A 159 -7.72 11.04 10.88
C GLN A 159 -9.17 11.48 11.20
N GLY A 160 -10.15 10.80 10.59
CA GLY A 160 -11.57 11.14 10.76
C GLY A 160 -12.07 12.32 9.92
N LYS A 161 -11.18 12.99 9.17
CA LYS A 161 -11.51 14.14 8.29
C LYS A 161 -11.90 13.74 6.84
N GLY A 162 -12.25 12.48 6.60
CA GLY A 162 -12.62 12.00 5.25
C GLY A 162 -11.47 11.73 4.28
N ILE A 163 -10.22 12.11 4.59
CA ILE A 163 -9.04 11.96 3.70
C ILE A 163 -8.91 10.55 3.10
N GLY A 164 -8.98 9.52 3.96
CA GLY A 164 -8.88 8.12 3.51
C GLY A 164 -10.00 7.73 2.55
N ARG A 165 -11.23 8.22 2.78
CA ARG A 165 -12.36 7.99 1.87
C ARG A 165 -12.10 8.65 0.52
N SER A 166 -11.71 9.92 0.50
CA SER A 166 -11.43 10.65 -0.73
C SER A 166 -10.31 9.99 -1.56
N LEU A 167 -9.27 9.45 -0.91
CA LEU A 167 -8.21 8.69 -1.59
C LEU A 167 -8.74 7.41 -2.25
N PHE A 168 -9.63 6.67 -1.57
CA PHE A 168 -10.25 5.47 -2.14
C PHE A 168 -11.18 5.80 -3.29
N GLU A 169 -12.02 6.84 -3.14
CA GLU A 169 -13.03 7.24 -4.11
C GLU A 169 -12.45 7.51 -5.51
N VAL A 170 -11.23 8.04 -5.60
CA VAL A 170 -10.54 8.28 -6.89
C VAL A 170 -10.41 6.98 -7.70
N VAL A 171 -10.03 5.88 -7.05
CA VAL A 171 -9.80 4.60 -7.74
C VAL A 171 -11.07 3.76 -7.78
N THR A 172 -11.89 3.77 -6.73
CA THR A 172 -13.13 2.98 -6.71
C THR A 172 -14.15 3.49 -7.71
N LYS A 173 -14.21 4.81 -7.97
CA LYS A 173 -15.08 5.36 -9.01
C LYS A 173 -14.66 4.89 -10.40
N GLN A 174 -13.36 4.90 -10.68
CA GLN A 174 -12.83 4.34 -11.93
C GLN A 174 -13.15 2.84 -12.03
N ALA A 175 -12.96 2.08 -10.95
CA ALA A 175 -13.30 0.66 -10.93
C ALA A 175 -14.80 0.41 -11.17
N ASP A 176 -15.68 1.25 -10.62
CA ASP A 176 -17.12 1.19 -10.84
C ASP A 176 -17.49 1.44 -12.32
N GLU A 177 -16.87 2.44 -12.94
CA GLU A 177 -17.06 2.78 -14.36
C GLU A 177 -16.56 1.67 -15.29
N GLU A 178 -15.45 1.00 -14.93
CA GLU A 178 -14.88 -0.11 -15.68
C GLU A 178 -15.51 -1.48 -15.35
N GLY A 179 -16.42 -1.55 -14.37
CA GLY A 179 -17.00 -2.80 -13.91
C GLY A 179 -15.98 -3.76 -13.28
N ARG A 180 -14.93 -3.21 -12.64
CA ARG A 180 -13.81 -3.94 -12.04
C ARG A 180 -13.94 -4.03 -10.52
N MET A 181 -13.45 -5.14 -9.98
CA MET A 181 -13.36 -5.31 -8.52
C MET A 181 -12.14 -4.61 -7.94
N CYS A 182 -12.24 -4.19 -6.69
CA CYS A 182 -11.12 -3.70 -5.88
C CYS A 182 -10.76 -4.71 -4.79
N TYR A 183 -9.48 -4.78 -4.44
CA TYR A 183 -8.94 -5.64 -3.40
C TYR A 183 -7.98 -4.86 -2.49
N LEU A 184 -7.99 -5.17 -1.20
CA LEU A 184 -7.05 -4.63 -0.21
C LEU A 184 -6.68 -5.67 0.84
N GLU A 185 -5.57 -5.42 1.52
CA GLU A 185 -5.10 -6.20 2.67
C GLU A 185 -4.87 -5.24 3.84
N SER A 186 -5.56 -5.45 4.97
CA SER A 186 -5.38 -4.62 6.18
C SER A 186 -4.78 -5.41 7.33
N SER A 187 -3.80 -4.83 8.02
CA SER A 187 -3.13 -5.38 9.21
C SER A 187 -3.79 -4.99 10.53
N LYS A 188 -4.79 -4.09 10.51
CA LYS A 188 -5.53 -3.65 11.70
C LYS A 188 -7.00 -4.01 11.57
N GLU A 189 -7.51 -4.75 12.54
CA GLU A 189 -8.93 -5.10 12.60
C GLU A 189 -9.78 -3.85 12.93
N THR A 190 -9.49 -3.23 14.07
CA THR A 190 -10.14 -2.00 14.53
C THR A 190 -9.21 -0.79 14.38
N PRO A 191 -9.66 0.35 13.81
CA PRO A 191 -10.98 0.62 13.22
C PRO A 191 -11.08 0.32 11.71
N ASN A 192 -10.01 -0.17 11.07
CA ASN A 192 -9.89 -0.13 9.61
C ASN A 192 -10.94 -0.97 8.87
N ILE A 193 -11.28 -2.18 9.35
CA ILE A 193 -12.27 -3.04 8.67
C ILE A 193 -13.61 -2.33 8.55
N ALA A 194 -14.13 -1.78 9.65
CA ALA A 194 -15.40 -1.06 9.65
C ALA A 194 -15.40 0.18 8.75
N ILE A 195 -14.23 0.81 8.56
CA ILE A 195 -14.06 1.91 7.61
C ILE A 195 -14.18 1.40 6.17
N TYR A 196 -13.51 0.30 5.83
CA TYR A 196 -13.59 -0.29 4.49
C TYR A 196 -14.97 -0.87 4.17
N GLU A 197 -15.66 -1.46 5.15
CA GLU A 197 -17.04 -1.93 5.00
C GLU A 197 -17.99 -0.79 4.60
N LYS A 198 -17.84 0.38 5.22
CA LYS A 198 -18.59 1.59 4.84
C LYS A 198 -18.25 2.09 3.43
N MET A 199 -17.13 1.68 2.86
CA MET A 199 -16.74 1.96 1.47
C MET A 199 -17.20 0.87 0.50
N GLY A 200 -17.92 -0.16 0.98
CA GLY A 200 -18.44 -1.26 0.16
C GLY A 200 -17.51 -2.47 0.05
N PHE A 201 -16.38 -2.48 0.76
CA PHE A 201 -15.55 -3.69 0.86
C PHE A 201 -16.21 -4.72 1.78
N LYS A 202 -16.03 -5.99 1.46
CA LYS A 202 -16.48 -7.12 2.28
C LYS A 202 -15.29 -8.01 2.61
N MET A 203 -15.29 -8.60 3.80
CA MET A 203 -14.28 -9.59 4.17
C MET A 203 -14.32 -10.76 3.19
N ALA A 204 -13.19 -11.05 2.55
CA ALA A 204 -13.04 -12.20 1.66
C ALA A 204 -12.26 -13.33 2.33
N ARG A 205 -11.17 -12.99 3.04
CA ARG A 205 -10.33 -13.97 3.72
C ARG A 205 -9.57 -13.35 4.89
N LYS A 206 -9.44 -14.10 5.98
CA LYS A 206 -8.44 -13.81 7.01
C LYS A 206 -7.15 -14.58 6.67
N MET A 207 -6.08 -13.84 6.40
CA MET A 207 -4.74 -14.35 6.14
C MET A 207 -3.93 -14.33 7.44
N VAL A 208 -3.35 -15.46 7.82
CA VAL A 208 -2.57 -15.58 9.06
C VAL A 208 -1.12 -15.83 8.70
N CYS A 209 -0.25 -14.87 8.99
CA CYS A 209 1.19 -15.03 8.87
C CYS A 209 1.76 -15.52 10.21
N ASP A 210 2.16 -16.80 10.27
CA ASP A 210 2.66 -17.44 11.49
C ASP A 210 4.18 -17.69 11.41
N ASP A 211 4.92 -17.12 12.36
CA ASP A 211 6.34 -17.38 12.58
C ASP A 211 6.52 -18.07 13.94
N ASP A 212 6.40 -19.40 13.94
CA ASP A 212 6.56 -20.28 15.11
C ASP A 212 5.73 -19.84 16.34
N GLY A 213 4.47 -19.47 16.12
CA GLY A 213 3.53 -19.03 17.14
C GLY A 213 3.39 -17.51 17.27
N VAL A 214 4.30 -16.73 16.68
CA VAL A 214 4.19 -15.27 16.62
C VAL A 214 3.43 -14.89 15.35
N LYS A 215 2.15 -14.55 15.52
CA LYS A 215 1.21 -14.33 14.42
C LYS A 215 1.02 -12.86 14.06
N CYS A 216 0.79 -12.61 12.77
CA CYS A 216 0.24 -11.37 12.24
C CYS A 216 -0.95 -11.70 11.36
N ASP A 217 -2.11 -11.13 11.69
CA ASP A 217 -3.32 -11.28 10.90
C ASP A 217 -3.42 -10.17 9.86
N LEU A 218 -3.82 -10.54 8.65
CA LEU A 218 -4.11 -9.64 7.55
C LEU A 218 -5.51 -9.95 7.04
N PHE A 219 -6.31 -8.92 6.86
CA PHE A 219 -7.71 -9.00 6.47
C PHE A 219 -7.83 -8.64 4.99
N CYS A 220 -8.03 -9.66 4.16
CA CYS A 220 -8.22 -9.53 2.73
C CYS A 220 -9.67 -9.15 2.46
N MET A 221 -9.90 -8.00 1.83
CA MET A 221 -11.23 -7.50 1.55
C MET A 221 -11.41 -7.19 0.08
N VAL A 222 -12.61 -7.45 -0.44
CA VAL A 222 -12.99 -7.23 -1.84
C VAL A 222 -14.17 -6.28 -1.91
N ARG A 223 -14.15 -5.36 -2.87
CA ARG A 223 -15.28 -4.51 -3.23
C ARG A 223 -15.69 -4.82 -4.66
N GLU A 224 -16.95 -5.21 -4.84
CA GLU A 224 -17.58 -5.32 -6.15
C GLU A 224 -17.84 -3.93 -6.74
N PRO A 225 -17.81 -3.79 -8.08
CA PRO A 225 -18.18 -2.53 -8.73
C PRO A 225 -19.63 -2.17 -8.37
N GLN A 226 -19.85 -0.93 -7.98
CA GLN A 226 -21.16 -0.41 -7.61
C GLN A 226 -21.75 0.32 -8.82
N GLN A 227 -22.98 -0.02 -9.21
CA GLN A 227 -23.70 0.75 -10.22
C GLN A 227 -23.87 2.18 -9.73
N GLN A 228 -23.47 3.15 -10.54
CA GLN A 228 -23.80 4.55 -10.28
C GLN A 228 -25.32 4.64 -10.22
N LYS A 229 -25.86 5.05 -9.06
CA LYS A 229 -27.30 5.33 -8.98
C LYS A 229 -27.58 6.49 -9.97
N PRO A 230 -28.60 6.35 -10.82
CA PRO A 230 -28.97 7.38 -11.79
C PRO A 230 -29.34 8.71 -11.10
#